data_AF-A0A942TYB4-F1
#
_entry.id   AF-A0A942TYB4-F1
#
_cell.length_a   1.000
_cell.length_b   1.000
_cell.length_c   1.000
_cell.angle_alpha   90.00
_cell.angle_beta   90.00
_cell.angle_gamma   90.00
#
_symmetry.space_group_name_H-M   'P 1'
#
loop_
_entity.id
_entity.type
_entity.pdbx_description
1 polymer ?
#
loop_
_entity_poly.entity_id
_entity_poly.type
_entity_poly.pdbx_seq_one_letter_code
_entity_poly.pdbx_strand_id
1 'polypeptide(L)'
;MSILSMIASIIVGIFLIYFGYLIAVKKMLSLIIGFNENTFYGDKNQYAKRSGLSAIILGILVLVMPLVVLVFGEAVIQSYKYIIGLYVVLMIIVANYWRFRF
;
A
#
# COMPACT_ATOMS: atom_id res chain seq x y z
N MET A 1 -18.32 -8.14 -11.05
CA MET A 1 -16.88 -8.38 -10.90
C MET A 1 -16.59 -9.70 -11.57
N SER A 2 -15.69 -9.75 -12.56
CA SER A 2 -15.36 -10.99 -13.25
C SER A 2 -14.37 -11.85 -12.44
N ILE A 3 -14.37 -13.16 -12.65
CA ILE A 3 -13.43 -14.10 -12.02
C ILE A 3 -11.97 -13.67 -12.28
N LEU A 4 -11.66 -13.20 -13.50
CA LEU A 4 -10.34 -12.66 -13.84
C LEU A 4 -9.96 -11.44 -12.98
N SER A 5 -10.89 -10.49 -12.78
CA SER A 5 -10.64 -9.31 -11.93
C SER A 5 -10.50 -9.66 -10.45
N MET A 6 -11.22 -10.68 -9.97
CA MET A 6 -11.07 -11.22 -8.62
C MET A 6 -9.67 -11.84 -8.43
N ILE A 7 -9.25 -12.74 -9.32
CA ILE A 7 -7.92 -13.36 -9.27
C ILE A 7 -6.81 -12.29 -9.34
N ALA A 8 -6.95 -11.30 -10.23
CA ALA A 8 -6.01 -10.19 -10.32
C ALA A 8 -5.93 -9.39 -9.01
N SER A 9 -7.05 -9.07 -8.36
CA SER A 9 -7.05 -8.35 -7.07
C SER A 9 -6.35 -9.15 -5.96
N ILE A 10 -6.55 -10.47 -5.91
CA ILE A 10 -5.90 -11.35 -4.93
C ILE A 10 -4.39 -11.36 -5.14
N ILE A 11 -3.92 -11.55 -6.38
CA ILE A 11 -2.49 -11.55 -6.72
C ILE A 11 -1.84 -10.19 -6.40
N VAL A 12 -2.48 -9.08 -6.78
CA VAL A 12 -1.98 -7.72 -6.53
C VAL A 12 -1.93 -7.42 -5.03
N GLY A 13 -2.94 -7.80 -4.25
CA GLY A 13 -2.95 -7.60 -2.80
C GLY A 13 -1.86 -8.39 -2.08
N ILE A 14 -1.64 -9.67 -2.47
CA ILE A 14 -0.52 -10.49 -1.97
C ILE A 14 0.83 -9.82 -2.30
N PHE A 15 1.01 -9.34 -3.54
CA PHE A 15 2.24 -8.72 -4.00
C PHE A 15 2.54 -7.40 -3.27
N LEU A 16 1.52 -6.58 -3.00
CA LEU A 16 1.62 -5.37 -2.20
C LEU A 16 1.99 -5.66 -0.73
N ILE A 17 1.40 -6.70 -0.12
CA ILE A 17 1.82 -7.16 1.23
C ILE A 17 3.29 -7.61 1.21
N TYR A 18 3.71 -8.36 0.19
CA TYR A 18 5.08 -8.85 0.09
C TYR A 18 6.10 -7.71 -0.06
N PHE A 19 5.87 -6.73 -0.94
CA PHE A 19 6.71 -5.53 -1.02
C PHE A 19 6.68 -4.71 0.28
N GLY A 20 5.50 -4.54 0.89
CA GLY A 20 5.37 -3.86 2.17
C GLY A 20 6.17 -4.54 3.29
N TYR A 21 6.25 -5.88 3.30
CA TYR A 21 7.09 -6.66 4.20
C TYR A 21 8.60 -6.45 3.92
N LEU A 22 9.04 -6.50 2.65
CA LEU A 22 10.44 -6.23 2.29
C LEU A 22 10.89 -4.82 2.69
N ILE A 23 10.01 -3.82 2.57
CA ILE A 23 10.28 -2.45 3.00
C ILE A 23 10.24 -2.35 4.54
N ALA A 24 9.18 -2.82 5.20
CA ALA A 24 8.98 -2.64 6.64
C ALA A 24 10.00 -3.38 7.50
N VAL A 25 10.25 -4.65 7.15
CA VAL A 25 11.04 -5.61 7.94
C VAL A 25 12.46 -5.72 7.40
N LYS A 26 12.64 -6.03 6.10
CA LYS A 26 13.98 -6.16 5.49
C LYS A 26 14.64 -4.82 5.14
N LYS A 27 13.98 -3.68 5.38
CA LYS A 27 14.52 -2.32 5.15
C LYS A 27 14.95 -2.03 3.71
N MET A 28 14.37 -2.74 2.73
CA MET A 28 14.72 -2.63 1.31
C MET A 28 14.12 -1.34 0.70
N LEU A 29 14.62 -0.19 1.14
CA LEU A 29 14.13 1.15 0.78
C LEU A 29 14.32 1.49 -0.70
N SER A 30 15.22 0.80 -1.41
CA SER A 30 15.38 0.88 -2.86
C SER A 30 14.14 0.43 -3.66
N LEU A 31 13.19 -0.26 -3.02
CA LEU A 31 11.87 -0.56 -3.60
C LEU A 31 10.93 0.68 -3.62
N ILE A 32 11.28 1.77 -2.93
CA ILE A 32 10.52 3.01 -2.93
C ILE A 32 11.02 3.89 -4.08
N ILE A 33 10.16 4.11 -5.09
CA ILE A 33 10.47 4.95 -6.24
C ILE A 33 10.84 6.37 -5.77
N GLY A 34 11.96 6.90 -6.25
CA GLY A 34 12.46 8.23 -5.89
C GLY A 34 13.17 8.32 -4.52
N PHE A 35 13.33 7.21 -3.80
CA PHE A 35 14.22 7.16 -2.63
C PHE A 35 15.68 7.07 -3.07
N ASN A 36 16.55 7.91 -2.48
CA ASN A 36 18.00 7.89 -2.70
C ASN A 36 18.71 8.06 -1.35
N GLU A 37 19.50 7.05 -0.99
CA GLU A 37 20.17 6.91 0.30
C GLU A 37 21.14 8.02 0.68
N ASN A 38 21.67 8.74 -0.31
CA ASN A 38 22.62 9.84 -0.13
C ASN A 38 21.90 11.20 0.05
N THR A 39 20.58 11.23 -0.13
CA THR A 39 19.75 12.45 -0.08
C THR A 39 18.62 12.37 0.96
N PHE A 40 18.62 11.31 1.77
CA PHE A 40 17.62 11.06 2.80
C PHE A 40 18.20 11.47 4.17
N TYR A 41 17.63 12.52 4.77
CA TYR A 41 18.27 13.24 5.89
C TYR A 41 18.19 12.55 7.26
N GLY A 42 17.55 11.36 7.32
CA GLY A 42 18.02 10.24 8.13
C GLY A 42 16.86 9.74 9.05
N ASP A 43 15.95 9.11 9.84
CA ASP A 43 15.70 7.74 10.36
C ASP A 43 15.12 6.83 9.27
N LYS A 44 16.03 6.31 8.45
CA LYS A 44 15.81 5.27 7.44
C LYS A 44 15.03 4.07 8.02
N ASN A 45 15.24 3.70 9.30
CA ASN A 45 14.60 2.54 9.92
C ASN A 45 13.12 2.78 10.25
N GLN A 46 12.78 3.97 10.77
CA GLN A 46 11.40 4.39 10.97
C GLN A 46 10.69 4.65 9.64
N TYR A 47 11.32 5.36 8.70
CA TYR A 47 10.73 5.62 7.37
C TYR A 47 10.40 4.29 6.66
N ALA A 48 11.33 3.34 6.64
CA ALA A 48 11.10 1.98 6.16
C ALA A 48 9.92 1.29 6.86
N LYS A 49 9.90 1.30 8.21
CA LYS A 49 8.84 0.64 8.99
C LYS A 49 7.47 1.21 8.67
N ARG A 50 7.34 2.54 8.63
CA ARG A 50 6.09 3.27 8.40
C ARG A 50 5.61 3.11 6.95
N SER A 51 6.48 3.35 5.97
CA SER A 51 6.15 3.22 4.55
C SER A 51 5.83 1.78 4.16
N GLY A 52 6.59 0.80 4.63
CA GLY A 52 6.29 -0.62 4.37
C GLY A 52 4.97 -1.09 5.01
N LEU A 53 4.68 -0.69 6.26
CA LEU A 53 3.38 -0.96 6.89
C LEU A 53 2.22 -0.38 6.08
N SER A 54 2.38 0.81 5.50
CA SER A 54 1.33 1.42 4.67
C SER A 54 1.04 0.64 3.38
N ALA A 55 2.06 -0.01 2.79
CA ALA A 55 1.90 -0.89 1.63
C ALA A 55 1.27 -2.25 2.02
N ILE A 56 1.57 -2.78 3.22
CA ILE A 56 0.87 -3.94 3.77
C ILE A 56 -0.62 -3.64 3.94
N ILE A 57 -0.97 -2.51 4.57
CA ILE A 57 -2.37 -2.10 4.77
C ILE A 57 -3.10 -1.92 3.44
N LEU A 58 -2.45 -1.31 2.43
CA LEU A 58 -3.01 -1.19 1.08
C LEU A 58 -3.24 -2.57 0.43
N GLY A 59 -2.28 -3.48 0.54
CA GLY A 59 -2.40 -4.84 0.02
C GLY A 59 -3.52 -5.64 0.71
N ILE A 60 -3.71 -5.47 2.02
CA ILE A 60 -4.85 -6.03 2.77
C ILE A 60 -6.17 -5.45 2.25
N LEU A 61 -6.28 -4.14 2.06
CA LEU A 61 -7.49 -3.53 1.50
C LEU A 61 -7.83 -4.10 0.11
N VAL A 62 -6.85 -4.27 -0.77
CA VAL A 62 -7.05 -4.87 -2.11
C VAL A 62 -7.43 -6.36 -2.02
N LEU A 63 -6.87 -7.12 -1.08
CA LEU A 63 -7.24 -8.52 -0.82
C LEU A 63 -8.65 -8.70 -0.22
N VAL A 64 -9.11 -7.75 0.59
CA VAL A 64 -10.44 -7.77 1.23
C VAL A 64 -11.54 -7.32 0.25
N MET A 65 -11.21 -6.48 -0.73
CA MET A 65 -12.16 -6.02 -1.76
C MET A 65 -13.01 -7.14 -2.41
N PRO A 66 -12.45 -8.24 -2.97
CA PRO A 66 -13.26 -9.30 -3.58
C PRO A 66 -14.20 -9.99 -2.59
N LEU A 67 -13.83 -10.11 -1.31
CA LEU A 67 -14.70 -10.70 -0.28
C LEU A 67 -15.87 -9.76 0.07
N VAL A 68 -15.61 -8.45 0.16
CA VAL A 68 -16.65 -7.43 0.37
C VAL A 68 -17.62 -7.40 -0.81
N VAL A 69 -17.12 -7.47 -2.05
CA VAL A 69 -17.97 -7.51 -3.26
C VAL A 69 -18.77 -8.81 -3.36
N LEU A 70 -18.25 -9.94 -2.85
CA LEU A 70 -18.98 -11.21 -2.78
C LEU A 70 -20.16 -11.16 -1.78
N VAL A 71 -20.01 -10.46 -0.66
CA VAL A 71 -21.05 -10.37 0.40
C VAL A 71 -22.08 -9.26 0.11
N PHE A 72 -21.63 -8.09 -0.35
CA PHE A 72 -22.48 -6.90 -0.52
C PHE A 72 -22.82 -6.57 -1.99
N GLY A 73 -22.35 -7.38 -2.94
CA GLY A 73 -22.60 -7.19 -4.37
C GLY A 73 -21.83 -6.03 -5.00
N GLU A 74 -22.11 -5.79 -6.28
CA GLU A 74 -21.30 -4.90 -7.12
C GLU A 74 -21.42 -3.41 -6.77
N ALA A 75 -22.49 -2.99 -6.08
CA ALA A 75 -22.70 -1.60 -5.68
C ALA A 75 -21.55 -1.05 -4.82
N VAL A 76 -20.93 -1.91 -3.99
CA VAL A 76 -19.82 -1.51 -3.10
C VAL A 76 -18.50 -1.31 -3.84
N ILE A 77 -18.37 -1.76 -5.10
CA ILE A 77 -17.14 -1.56 -5.90
C ILE A 77 -16.80 -0.06 -6.00
N GLN A 78 -17.80 0.81 -6.15
CA GLN A 78 -17.56 2.24 -6.35
C GLN A 78 -17.15 2.96 -5.06
N SER A 79 -17.74 2.63 -3.91
CA SER A 79 -17.30 3.18 -2.61
C SER A 79 -15.91 2.66 -2.23
N TYR A 80 -15.60 1.40 -2.51
CA TYR A 80 -14.27 0.83 -2.26
C TYR A 80 -13.15 1.52 -3.04
N LYS A 81 -13.42 1.93 -4.30
CA LYS A 81 -12.49 2.76 -5.10
C LYS A 81 -12.22 4.11 -4.44
N TYR A 82 -13.23 4.80 -3.92
CA TYR A 82 -13.03 6.08 -3.23
C TYR A 82 -12.24 5.91 -1.93
N ILE A 83 -12.47 4.83 -1.17
CA ILE A 83 -11.70 4.51 0.05
C ILE A 83 -10.21 4.27 -0.28
N ILE A 84 -9.91 3.46 -1.30
CA ILE A 84 -8.53 3.23 -1.75
C ILE A 84 -7.91 4.53 -2.27
N GLY A 85 -8.63 5.32 -3.08
CA GLY A 85 -8.14 6.59 -3.62
C GLY A 85 -7.78 7.60 -2.53
N LEU A 86 -8.67 7.77 -1.54
CA LEU A 86 -8.43 8.63 -0.37
C LEU A 86 -7.23 8.14 0.45
N TYR A 87 -7.13 6.82 0.69
CA TYR A 87 -5.99 6.24 1.39
C TYR A 87 -4.66 6.51 0.67
N VAL A 88 -4.62 6.36 -0.66
CA VAL A 88 -3.41 6.64 -1.46
C VAL A 88 -3.04 8.13 -1.41
N VAL A 89 -4.01 9.04 -1.50
CA VAL A 89 -3.76 10.49 -1.38
C VAL A 89 -3.22 10.84 0.01
N LEU A 90 -3.82 10.31 1.08
CA LEU A 90 -3.31 10.47 2.44
C LEU A 90 -1.89 9.93 2.57
N MET A 91 -1.60 8.76 1.98
CA MET A 91 -0.26 8.18 2.02
C MET A 91 0.80 8.99 1.25
N ILE A 92 0.44 9.65 0.14
CA ILE A 92 1.36 10.56 -0.57
C ILE A 92 1.73 11.75 0.33
N ILE A 93 0.72 12.39 0.96
CA ILE A 93 0.92 13.52 1.87
C ILE A 93 1.78 13.10 3.08
N VAL A 94 1.45 11.95 3.67
CA VAL A 94 2.10 11.42 4.89
C VAL A 94 3.53 10.94 4.60
N ALA A 95 3.79 10.29 3.47
CA ALA A 95 5.15 9.89 3.08
C ALA A 95 6.04 11.11 2.78
N ASN A 96 5.49 12.14 2.12
CA ASN A 96 6.18 13.41 1.91
C ASN A 96 6.51 14.10 3.24
N TYR A 97 5.56 14.13 4.19
CA TYR A 97 5.80 14.66 5.53
C TYR A 97 6.86 13.87 6.31
N TRP A 98 6.84 12.53 6.23
CA TRP A 98 7.86 11.69 6.87
C TRP A 98 9.26 11.93 6.29
N ARG A 99 9.39 12.16 4.97
CA ARG A 99 10.68 12.45 4.31
C ARG A 99 11.37 13.73 4.79
N PHE A 100 10.62 14.71 5.29
CA PHE A 100 11.17 15.98 5.81
C PHE A 100 11.29 16.02 7.34
N ARG A 101 10.73 15.03 8.06
CA ARG A 101 10.75 14.99 9.53
C ARG A 101 11.62 13.86 10.12
N PHE A 102 11.96 12.85 9.32
CA PHE A 102 12.84 11.74 9.70
C PHE A 102 14.07 11.71 8.81
#